data_AF-A0A1V5TPY5-F1
#
_entry.id   AF-A0A1V5TPY5-F1
#
_cell.length_a   1.000
_cell.length_b   1.000
_cell.length_c   1.000
_cell.angle_alpha   90.00
_cell.angle_beta   90.00
_cell.angle_gamma   90.00
#
_symmetry.space_group_name_H-M   'P 1'
#
loop_
_entity.id
_entity.type
_entity.pdbx_description
1 polymer ?
#
loop_
_entity_poly.entity_id
_entity_poly.type
_entity_poly.pdbx_seq_one_letter_code
_entity_poly.pdbx_strand_id
1 'polypeptide(L)' 'MASNNKISLPGGFGGLMRYSEEYNSYINLKPIHVVLFVISLVAFRILMPLIFK' A
#
# COMPACT_ATOMS: atom_id res chain seq x y z
N MET A 1 2.27 11.20 -34.63
CA MET A 1 3.14 10.11 -34.15
C MET A 1 4.10 10.70 -33.12
N ALA A 2 3.74 10.71 -31.84
CA ALA A 2 4.59 11.23 -30.77
C ALA A 2 5.54 10.12 -30.34
N SER A 3 6.81 10.29 -30.69
CA SER A 3 7.88 9.32 -30.47
C SER A 3 8.04 9.01 -28.97
N ASN A 4 7.98 7.73 -28.62
CA ASN A 4 8.22 7.15 -27.30
C ASN A 4 9.67 7.37 -26.85
N ASN A 5 10.06 8.61 -26.61
CA ASN A 5 11.42 8.94 -26.21
C ASN A 5 11.52 8.78 -24.68
N LYS A 6 11.92 7.59 -24.23
CA LYS A 6 12.39 7.35 -22.87
C LYS A 6 13.73 8.07 -22.70
N ILE A 7 13.66 9.38 -22.46
CA ILE A 7 14.83 10.21 -22.19
C ILE A 7 15.36 9.80 -20.81
N SER A 8 16.48 9.08 -20.80
CA SER A 8 17.28 8.79 -19.60
C SER A 8 17.95 10.08 -19.15
N LEU A 9 17.34 10.77 -18.18
CA LEU A 9 17.92 11.96 -17.56
C LEU A 9 19.10 11.53 -16.66
N PRO A 10 20.32 12.06 -16.85
CA PRO A 10 21.46 11.70 -16.01
C PRO A 10 21.17 12.05 -14.55
N GLY A 11 21.37 11.06 -13.66
CA GLY A 11 21.07 11.11 -12.22
C GLY A 11 22.03 12.00 -11.44
N GLY A 12 21.98 13.30 -11.71
CA GLY A 12 22.88 14.27 -11.06
C GLY A 12 22.33 15.67 -11.12
N PHE A 13 21.27 15.97 -10.37
CA PHE A 13 21.08 17.28 -9.73
C PHE A 13 20.10 17.09 -8.55
N GLY A 14 20.67 17.05 -7.35
CA GLY A 14 19.93 16.85 -6.10
C GLY A 14 18.98 18.00 -5.82
N GLY A 15 17.76 17.65 -5.37
CA GLY A 15 16.84 18.62 -4.78
C GLY A 15 15.37 18.29 -4.96
N LEU A 16 15.00 17.54 -6.00
CA LEU A 16 13.63 17.12 -6.24
C LEU A 16 13.63 15.61 -6.47
N MET A 17 13.62 14.83 -5.38
CA MET A 17 13.34 13.40 -5.46
C MET A 17 12.10 13.22 -6.33
N ARG A 18 12.24 12.55 -7.47
CA ARG A 18 11.12 12.29 -8.36
C ARG A 18 10.31 11.16 -7.75
N TYR A 19 9.33 11.52 -6.92
CA TYR A 19 8.33 10.61 -6.34
C TYR A 19 7.46 9.89 -7.40
N SER A 20 7.64 10.18 -8.70
CA SER A 20 6.91 9.48 -9.77
C SER A 20 7.42 8.07 -10.03
N GLU A 21 8.49 7.64 -9.35
CA GLU A 21 8.78 6.21 -9.22
C GLU A 21 7.92 5.67 -8.08
N GLU A 22 6.62 5.53 -8.35
CA GLU A 22 5.73 4.74 -7.51
C GLU A 22 6.36 3.35 -7.39
N TYR A 23 6.94 3.09 -6.21
CA TYR A 23 7.45 1.78 -5.86
C TYR A 23 6.29 0.81 -6.09
N ASN A 24 6.44 -0.09 -7.07
CA ASN A 24 5.49 -1.18 -7.31
C ASN A 24 5.59 -2.10 -6.09
N SER A 25 4.92 -1.72 -5.01
CA SER A 25 4.75 -2.54 -3.83
C SER A 25 4.05 -3.81 -4.30
N TYR A 26 4.79 -4.93 -4.27
CA TYR A 26 4.23 -6.27 -4.46
C TYR A 26 3.02 -6.50 -3.54
N ILE A 27 3.02 -5.84 -2.38
CA ILE A 27 1.95 -5.87 -1.40
C ILE A 27 1.38 -4.45 -1.23
N ASN A 28 0.38 -4.12 -2.05
CA ASN A 28 -0.44 -2.93 -1.87
C ASN A 28 -1.64 -3.27 -0.97
N LEU A 29 -1.47 -3.06 0.33
CA LEU A 29 -2.54 -3.22 1.30
C LEU A 29 -3.61 -2.15 1.07
N LYS A 30 -4.65 -2.54 0.33
CA LYS A 30 -5.83 -1.67 0.16
C LYS A 30 -6.48 -1.40 1.53
N PRO A 31 -7.04 -0.20 1.76
CA PRO A 31 -7.73 0.15 3.01
C PRO A 31 -8.78 -0.87 3.46
N ILE A 32 -9.38 -1.60 2.51
CA ILE A 32 -10.34 -2.67 2.77
C ILE A 32 -9.76 -3.78 3.69
N HIS A 33 -8.47 -4.11 3.56
CA HIS A 33 -7.83 -5.14 4.38
C HIS A 33 -7.73 -4.71 5.84
N VAL A 34 -7.48 -3.41 6.08
CA VAL A 34 -7.41 -2.84 7.42
C VAL A 34 -8.78 -2.90 8.08
N VAL A 35 -9.85 -2.54 7.34
CA VAL A 35 -11.23 -2.58 7.86
C VAL A 35 -11.64 -4.02 8.21
N LEU A 36 -11.37 -4.99 7.34
CA LEU A 36 -11.66 -6.41 7.60
C LEU A 36 -10.91 -6.94 8.82
N PHE A 37 -9.64 -6.53 8.99
CA PHE A 37 -8.84 -6.94 10.14
C PHE A 37 -9.43 -6.43 11.46
N VAL A 38 -9.86 -5.16 11.50
CA VAL A 38 -10.52 -4.58 12.69
C VAL A 38 -11.82 -5.30 13.01
N ILE A 39 -12.64 -5.59 12.01
CA ILE A 39 -13.90 -6.34 12.21
C ILE A 39 -13.61 -7.74 12.78
N SER A 40 -12.58 -8.43 12.26
CA SER A 40 -12.17 -9.74 12.76
C SER A 40 -11.75 -9.71 14.23
N LEU A 41 -11.00 -8.68 14.65
CA LEU A 41 -10.63 -8.51 16.07
C LEU A 41 -11.83 -8.30 16.98
N VAL A 42 -12.81 -7.48 16.54
CA VAL A 42 -14.04 -7.26 17.31
C VAL A 42 -14.85 -8.55 17.42
N ALA A 43 -14.97 -9.30 16.32
CA ALA A 43 -15.62 -10.60 16.32
C ALA A 43 -14.92 -11.58 17.27
N PHE A 44 -13.59 -11.66 17.23
CA PHE A 44 -12.80 -12.52 18.13
C PHE A 44 -13.00 -12.13 19.60
N ARG A 45 -12.99 -10.83 19.91
CA ARG A 45 -13.25 -10.32 21.27
C ARG A 45 -14.62 -10.72 21.78
N ILE A 46 -15.65 -10.76 20.93
CA ILE A 46 -17.02 -11.16 21.32
C ILE A 46 -17.15 -12.68 21.40
N LEU A 47 -16.46 -13.40 20.52
CA LEU A 47 -16.47 -14.86 20.47
C LEU A 47 -15.83 -15.49 21.72
N MET A 48 -14.73 -14.93 22.22
CA MET A 48 -14.07 -15.42 23.44
C MET A 48 -15.04 -15.57 24.64
N PRO A 49 -15.73 -14.52 25.12
CA PRO A 49 -16.66 -14.66 26.24
C PRO A 49 -17.92 -15.47 25.91
N LEU A 50 -18.25 -15.70 24.63
CA LEU A 50 -19.36 -16.57 24.24
C LEU A 50 -18.98 -18.06 24.39
N ILE A 51 -17.73 -18.41 24.12
CA ILE A 51 -17.20 -19.78 24.23
C ILE A 51 -16.82 -20.11 25.69
N PHE A 52 -16.30 -19.14 26.45
CA PHE A 52 -15.81 -19.33 27.82
C PHE A 52 -16.85 -18.97 28.91
N LYS A 53 -18.13 -18.91 28.56
CA LYS A 53 -19.26 -18.75 29.49
C LYS A 53 -19.92 -20.11 29.74
#